data_AF-A0A434VBJ6-F1
#
_entry.id   AF-A0A434VBJ6-F1
#
_cell.length_a   1.000
_cell.length_b   1.000
_cell.length_c   1.000
_cell.angle_alpha   90.00
_cell.angle_beta   90.00
_cell.angle_gamma   90.00
#
_symmetry.space_group_name_H-M   'P 1'
#
loop_
_entity.id
_entity.type
_entity.pdbx_description
1 polymer ?
#
loop_
_entity_poly.entity_id
_entity_poly.type
_entity_poly.pdbx_seq_one_letter_code
_entity_poly.pdbx_strand_id
1 'polypeptide(L)' 'YHSKTADTFGVARNDTYNLYLAYYLGWSAYGRGNRGDAGVQSYARATDQMARDYVTQLRQCGS' A
#
# COMPACT_ATOMS: atom_id res chain seq x y z
N TYR A 1 7.24 -6.88 -7.06
CA TYR A 1 7.64 -6.24 -5.79
C TYR A 1 6.57 -6.46 -4.72
N HIS A 2 5.33 -6.01 -4.92
CA HIS A 2 4.25 -6.12 -3.92
C HIS A 2 3.87 -7.55 -3.51
N SER A 3 3.91 -8.54 -4.42
CA SER A 3 3.67 -9.95 -4.07
C SER A 3 4.63 -10.43 -2.99
N LYS A 4 5.93 -10.14 -3.15
CA LYS A 4 6.94 -10.49 -2.15
C LYS A 4 6.76 -9.74 -0.83
N THR A 5 6.28 -8.50 -0.83
CA THR A 5 5.86 -7.82 0.43
C THR A 5 4.76 -8.61 1.14
N ALA A 6 3.71 -8.99 0.41
CA ALA A 6 2.59 -9.74 0.96
C ALA A 6 3.04 -11.11 1.51
N ASP A 7 3.82 -11.84 0.71
CA ASP A 7 4.28 -13.19 1.08
C ASP A 7 5.30 -13.16 2.24
N THR A 8 6.10 -12.09 2.37
CA THR A 8 7.16 -11.97 3.41
C THR A 8 6.62 -11.40 4.74
N PHE A 9 5.71 -10.43 4.68
CA PHE A 9 5.25 -9.67 5.86
C PHE A 9 3.78 -9.90 6.22
N GLY A 10 3.07 -10.76 5.49
CA GLY A 10 1.65 -11.03 5.72
C GLY A 10 0.73 -9.85 5.39
N VAL A 11 1.21 -8.89 4.59
CA VAL A 11 0.42 -7.75 4.13
C VAL A 11 -0.62 -8.24 3.13
N ALA A 12 -1.88 -7.85 3.29
CA ALA A 12 -2.91 -8.21 2.32
C ALA A 12 -2.58 -7.61 0.95
N ARG A 13 -2.83 -8.37 -0.13
CA ARG A 13 -2.49 -7.92 -1.50
C ARG A 13 -3.26 -6.68 -1.95
N ASN A 14 -4.34 -6.33 -1.26
CA ASN A 14 -5.16 -5.14 -1.46
C ASN A 14 -4.89 -4.04 -0.41
N ASP A 15 -3.95 -4.23 0.51
CA ASP A 15 -3.52 -3.21 1.47
C ASP A 15 -2.50 -2.29 0.80
N THR A 16 -3.01 -1.40 -0.05
CA THR A 16 -2.19 -0.48 -0.86
C THR A 16 -1.31 0.40 0.02
N TYR A 17 -1.79 0.78 1.21
CA TYR A 17 -1.04 1.56 2.18
C TYR A 17 0.26 0.85 2.61
N ASN A 18 0.17 -0.38 3.14
CA ASN A 18 1.36 -1.11 3.58
C ASN A 18 2.24 -1.56 2.42
N LEU A 19 1.64 -1.86 1.27
CA LEU A 19 2.37 -2.15 0.04
C LEU A 19 3.19 -0.96 -0.45
N TYR A 20 2.67 0.27 -0.34
CA TYR A 20 3.39 1.50 -0.66
C TYR A 20 4.53 1.76 0.33
N LEU A 21 4.28 1.63 1.65
CA LEU A 21 5.33 1.82 2.66
C LEU A 21 6.51 0.87 2.46
N ALA A 22 6.22 -0.40 2.20
CA ALA A 22 7.26 -1.41 1.94
C ALA A 22 8.05 -1.11 0.66
N TYR A 23 7.40 -0.57 -0.38
CA TYR A 23 8.04 -0.15 -1.62
C TYR A 23 8.94 1.07 -1.42
N TYR A 24 8.45 2.09 -0.71
CA TYR A 24 9.17 3.33 -0.49
C TYR A 24 10.36 3.18 0.47
N LEU A 25 10.18 2.46 1.58
CA LEU A 25 11.20 2.29 2.63
C LEU A 25 12.16 1.12 2.35
N GLY A 26 11.76 0.20 1.49
CA GLY A 26 12.39 -1.10 1.33
C GLY A 26 12.03 -2.09 2.46
N TRP A 27 12.10 -3.38 2.13
CA TRP A 27 11.69 -4.46 3.03
C TRP A 27 12.44 -4.52 4.36
N SER A 28 13.76 -4.27 4.37
CA SER A 28 14.54 -4.34 5.60
C SER A 28 14.11 -3.30 6.63
N ALA A 29 13.85 -2.06 6.20
CA ALA A 29 13.38 -1.00 7.09
C ALA A 29 11.92 -1.24 7.50
N TYR A 30 11.05 -1.57 6.54
CA TYR A 30 9.64 -1.87 6.78
C TYR A 30 9.44 -3.05 7.75
N GLY A 31 10.21 -4.13 7.55
CA GLY A 31 10.19 -5.33 8.39
C GLY A 31 10.67 -5.08 9.82
N ARG A 32 11.55 -4.09 10.04
CA ARG A 32 11.92 -3.62 11.38
C ARG A 32 10.87 -2.70 12.03
N GLY A 33 9.72 -2.51 11.40
CA GLY A 33 8.66 -1.66 11.91
C GLY A 33 8.73 -0.19 11.47
N ASN A 34 9.67 0.19 10.59
CA ASN A 34 9.71 1.55 10.06
C ASN A 34 8.44 1.81 9.21
N ARG A 35 7.82 2.97 9.41
CA ARG A 35 6.63 3.44 8.66
C ARG A 35 6.86 4.76 7.94
N GLY A 36 8.10 5.25 7.89
CA GLY A 36 8.46 6.55 7.33
C GLY A 36 7.99 7.71 8.20
N ASP A 37 8.30 8.93 7.76
CA ASP A 37 7.79 10.15 8.38
C ASP A 37 6.32 10.41 8.03
N ALA A 38 5.77 11.49 8.58
CA ALA A 38 4.38 11.89 8.33
C ALA A 38 4.08 12.16 6.85
N GLY A 39 5.07 12.64 6.07
CA GLY A 39 4.92 12.89 4.65
C GLY A 39 4.75 11.59 3.87
N VAL A 40 5.62 10.62 4.10
CA VAL A 40 5.53 9.28 3.50
C VAL A 40 4.19 8.62 3.84
N GLN A 41 3.77 8.70 5.10
CA GLN A 41 2.48 8.14 5.53
C GLN A 41 1.29 8.86 4.88
N SER A 42 1.37 10.16 4.68
CA SER A 42 0.34 10.94 3.98
C SER A 42 0.20 10.51 2.52
N TYR A 43 1.31 10.37 1.80
CA TYR A 43 1.31 9.88 0.42
C TYR A 43 0.81 8.44 0.31
N ALA A 44 1.17 7.57 1.26
CA ALA A 44 0.66 6.20 1.31
C ALA A 44 -0.86 6.19 1.48
N ARG A 45 -1.42 7.05 2.35
CA ARG A 45 -2.88 7.19 2.54
C ARG A 45 -3.57 7.73 1.28
N ALA A 46 -3.00 8.74 0.63
CA ALA A 46 -3.54 9.28 -0.61
C ALA A 46 -3.56 8.22 -1.72
N THR A 47 -2.53 7.39 -1.79
CA THR A 47 -2.44 6.28 -2.75
C THR A 47 -3.48 5.19 -2.46
N ASP A 48 -3.67 4.84 -1.18
CA ASP A 48 -4.71 3.89 -0.76
C ASP A 48 -6.12 4.40 -1.09
N GLN A 49 -6.38 5.70 -0.85
CA GLN A 49 -7.64 6.33 -1.20
C GLN A 49 -7.89 6.26 -2.72
N MET A 50 -6.90 6.64 -3.53
CA MET A 50 -6.99 6.56 -4.99
C MET A 50 -7.29 5.13 -5.47
N ALA A 51 -6.66 4.11 -4.87
CA ALA A 51 -6.92 2.72 -5.21
C ALA A 51 -8.37 2.30 -4.89
N ARG A 52 -8.91 2.72 -3.75
CA ARG A 52 -10.31 2.46 -3.35
C ARG A 52 -11.31 3.16 -4.28
N ASP A 53 -11.03 4.40 -4.64
CA ASP A 53 -11.86 5.18 -5.55
C ASP A 53 -11.89 4.52 -6.93
N TYR A 54 -10.74 4.08 -7.43
CA TYR A 54 -10.66 3.37 -8.71
C TYR A 54 -11.43 2.05 -8.70
N VAL A 55 -11.34 1.26 -7.62
CA VAL A 55 -12.16 0.04 -7.46
C VAL A 55 -13.66 0.37 -7.48
N THR A 56 -14.06 1.49 -6.88
CA THR A 56 -15.46 1.94 -6.87
C THR A 56 -15.92 2.35 -8.27
N GLN A 57 -15.11 3.13 -8.99
CA GLN A 57 -15.39 3.54 -10.36
C GLN A 57 -15.52 2.32 -11.29
N LEU A 58 -14.60 1.36 -11.20
CA LEU A 58 -14.66 0.14 -11.99
C LEU A 58 -15.93 -0.68 -11.73
N ARG A 59 -16.41 -0.73 -10.48
CA ARG A 59 -17.67 -1.40 -10.14
C ARG A 59 -18.89 -0.69 -10.74
N GLN A 60 -18.83 0.63 -10.89
CA GLN A 60 -19.92 1.44 -11.46
C GLN A 60 -19.93 1.43 -12.99
N CYS A 61 -18.77 1.29 -13.65
CA CYS A 61 -18.71 1.21 -15.11
C CYS A 61 -19.20 -0.13 -15.68
N GLY A 62 -19.31 -1.18 -14.85
CA GLY A 62 -19.74 -2.52 -15.26
C GLY A 62 -21.22 -2.82 -15.02
N SER A 63 -22.03 -1.83 -14.60
CA SER A 63 -23.48 -1.96 -14.33
C SER A 63 -24.33 -1.34 -15.43
#